data_AF-F4RW76-F1
#
_entry.id   AF-F4RW76-F1
#
_cell.length_a   1.000
_cell.length_b   1.000
_cell.length_c   1.000
_cell.angle_alpha   90.00
_cell.angle_beta   90.00
_cell.angle_gamma   90.00
#
_symmetry.space_group_name_H-M   'P 1'
#
loop_
_entity.id
_entity.type
_entity.pdbx_description
1 polymer ?
#
loop_
_entity_poly.entity_id
_entity_poly.type
_entity_poly.pdbx_seq_one_letter_code
_entity_poly.pdbx_strand_id
1 'polypeptide(L)'
;MLLATFINIVSSDCPELLTTITISDVIRFASLAAEIYTRTEGAWNMTLDSADDVIPFLRTALNSSLPTKAFRHLWRILFPTLSQIHIRPANLIQQHGYQSGLPESIPEFFLTPPVKKCLVCANPSTPEIRLQHRSQIDGYVYDVDGVHTARIYTMKCPKCTTHYRPSYYSEDGTRTYYSSLIGRNQVAYQVSTHFFMTHQLAELFLNGQMLAHISNFNLVNMFNLSYVNDVTDIPRLNGAPTVQPFISESTCRDALDIHCLLNRADACFGNLIVDTKTTASDQRYHDPMQQVLEWIALEGTKHRDHVCSACVQLTSETAENGNEGYIRAVVTDGVTIGHWRCTATADQLRELAVSDGLPPPNGPCTTPLARVHDCFCPNHQLRLGRRCHAQPCSQDAENGSATCGLQEHVDAYARFKARVKW
;
A
#
# COMPACT_ATOMS: atom_id res chain seq x y z
N MET A 1 -24.31 20.41 -18.07
CA MET A 1 -25.14 21.25 -18.98
C MET A 1 -24.31 22.40 -19.52
N LEU A 2 -24.43 22.71 -20.81
CA LEU A 2 -23.77 23.88 -21.40
C LEU A 2 -24.43 25.17 -20.90
N LEU A 3 -23.62 26.21 -20.63
CA LEU A 3 -24.12 27.50 -20.13
C LEU A 3 -25.15 28.14 -21.07
N ALA A 4 -24.95 28.02 -22.39
CA ALA A 4 -25.91 28.51 -23.38
C ALA A 4 -27.29 27.82 -23.26
N THR A 5 -27.31 26.51 -22.99
CA THR A 5 -28.55 25.75 -22.76
C THR A 5 -29.22 26.19 -21.46
N PHE A 6 -28.45 26.40 -20.39
CA PHE A 6 -28.96 26.94 -19.14
C PHE A 6 -29.61 28.31 -19.33
N ILE A 7 -28.91 29.25 -19.99
CA ILE A 7 -29.41 30.60 -20.26
C ILE A 7 -30.69 30.54 -21.10
N ASN A 8 -30.76 29.68 -22.11
CA ASN A 8 -31.97 29.53 -22.92
C ASN A 8 -33.17 29.02 -22.11
N ILE A 9 -32.97 28.03 -21.23
CA ILE A 9 -34.03 27.49 -20.35
C ILE A 9 -34.47 28.54 -19.32
N VAL A 10 -33.52 29.27 -18.71
CA VAL A 10 -33.87 30.33 -17.76
C VAL A 10 -34.60 31.47 -18.48
N SER A 11 -34.18 31.84 -19.68
CA SER A 11 -34.83 32.88 -20.49
C SER A 11 -36.25 32.50 -20.90
N SER A 12 -36.54 31.23 -21.15
CA SER A 12 -37.89 30.77 -21.51
C SER A 12 -38.79 30.62 -20.30
N ASP A 13 -38.27 30.10 -19.19
CA ASP A 13 -39.09 29.63 -18.08
C ASP A 13 -39.19 30.63 -16.92
N CYS A 14 -38.16 31.45 -16.71
CA CYS A 14 -38.09 32.40 -15.61
C CYS A 14 -37.13 33.57 -15.92
N PRO A 15 -37.50 34.48 -16.84
CA PRO A 15 -36.63 35.58 -17.28
C PRO A 15 -36.23 36.53 -16.15
N GLU A 16 -37.04 36.65 -15.10
CA GLU A 16 -36.74 37.44 -13.88
C GLU A 16 -35.50 36.92 -13.13
N LEU A 17 -35.19 35.62 -13.27
CA LEU A 17 -34.02 35.00 -12.64
C LEU A 17 -32.73 35.52 -13.28
N LEU A 18 -32.71 35.78 -14.59
CA LEU A 18 -31.52 36.31 -15.31
C LEU A 18 -31.10 37.69 -14.81
N THR A 19 -32.04 38.49 -14.31
CA THR A 19 -31.75 39.83 -13.79
C THR A 19 -31.28 39.84 -12.34
N THR A 20 -31.42 38.72 -11.62
CA THR A 20 -31.18 38.65 -10.17
C THR A 20 -30.08 37.67 -9.77
N ILE A 21 -29.79 36.67 -10.60
CA ILE A 21 -28.85 35.61 -10.28
C ILE A 21 -27.44 35.90 -10.81
N THR A 22 -26.42 35.65 -10.00
CA THR A 22 -25.02 35.68 -10.46
C THR A 22 -24.54 34.27 -10.83
N ILE A 23 -23.48 34.18 -11.65
CA ILE A 23 -22.81 32.90 -11.93
C ILE A 23 -22.32 32.24 -10.63
N SER A 24 -21.88 33.04 -9.65
CA SER A 24 -21.44 32.55 -8.33
C SER A 24 -22.59 31.86 -7.59
N ASP A 25 -23.80 32.43 -7.62
CA ASP A 25 -24.98 31.84 -6.99
C ASP A 25 -25.35 30.50 -7.64
N VAL A 26 -25.29 30.43 -8.97
CA VAL A 26 -25.56 29.19 -9.73
C VAL A 26 -24.56 28.10 -9.35
N ILE A 27 -23.26 28.41 -9.32
CA ILE A 27 -22.22 27.45 -8.98
C ILE A 27 -22.40 26.97 -7.54
N ARG A 28 -22.54 27.88 -6.57
CA ARG A 28 -22.67 27.51 -5.15
C ARG A 28 -23.92 26.67 -4.88
N PHE A 29 -25.04 27.01 -5.54
CA PHE A 29 -26.25 26.21 -5.50
C PHE A 29 -26.02 24.82 -6.10
N ALA A 30 -25.47 24.75 -7.31
CA ALA A 30 -25.24 23.50 -8.03
C ALA A 30 -24.31 22.55 -7.26
N SER A 31 -23.22 23.06 -6.71
CA SER A 31 -22.27 22.27 -5.92
C SER A 31 -22.93 21.64 -4.69
N LEU A 32 -23.64 22.44 -3.90
CA LEU A 32 -24.23 21.96 -2.66
C LEU A 32 -25.43 21.04 -2.93
N ALA A 33 -26.26 21.35 -3.92
CA ALA A 33 -27.37 20.50 -4.33
C ALA A 33 -26.88 19.13 -4.84
N ALA A 34 -25.79 19.10 -5.61
CA ALA A 34 -25.21 17.86 -6.11
C ALA A 34 -24.57 17.02 -4.99
N GLU A 35 -23.92 17.67 -4.01
CA GLU A 35 -23.38 16.99 -2.83
C GLU A 35 -24.49 16.34 -1.99
N ILE A 36 -25.61 17.03 -1.77
CA ILE A 36 -26.78 16.46 -1.09
C ILE A 36 -27.28 15.25 -1.87
N TYR A 37 -27.52 15.42 -3.18
CA TYR A 37 -28.01 14.35 -4.06
C TYR A 37 -27.12 13.11 -4.01
N THR A 38 -25.79 13.30 -4.03
CA THR A 38 -24.82 12.21 -4.00
C THR A 38 -24.79 11.50 -2.64
N ARG A 39 -24.84 12.26 -1.53
CA ARG A 39 -24.78 11.67 -0.18
C ARG A 39 -26.04 10.93 0.24
N THR A 40 -27.17 11.30 -0.34
CA THR A 40 -28.47 10.70 -0.02
C THR A 40 -28.84 9.56 -0.97
N GLU A 41 -28.01 9.29 -1.98
CA GLU A 41 -28.20 8.22 -2.94
C GLU A 41 -28.37 6.86 -2.22
N GLY A 42 -29.46 6.15 -2.55
CA GLY A 42 -29.81 4.87 -1.91
C GLY A 42 -30.52 4.96 -0.55
N ALA A 43 -30.45 6.11 0.14
CA ALA A 43 -31.15 6.34 1.41
C ALA A 43 -32.41 7.21 1.24
N TRP A 44 -32.40 8.15 0.30
CA TRP A 44 -33.53 9.01 -0.03
C TRP A 44 -33.62 9.16 -1.56
N ASN A 45 -34.73 8.69 -2.13
CA ASN A 45 -35.03 8.86 -3.55
C ASN A 45 -35.49 10.29 -3.83
N MET A 46 -34.53 11.20 -3.98
CA MET A 46 -34.79 12.59 -4.33
C MET A 46 -35.36 12.69 -5.75
N THR A 47 -36.37 13.54 -5.92
CA THR A 47 -37.02 13.84 -7.21
C THR A 47 -37.10 15.35 -7.42
N LEU A 48 -37.62 15.76 -8.58
CA LEU A 48 -37.94 17.17 -8.86
C LEU A 48 -38.85 17.79 -7.79
N ASP A 49 -39.76 16.99 -7.21
CA ASP A 49 -40.74 17.44 -6.22
C ASP A 49 -40.16 17.54 -4.80
N SER A 50 -38.98 16.96 -4.55
CA SER A 50 -38.25 17.06 -3.27
C SER A 50 -37.69 18.47 -3.00
N ALA A 51 -37.98 19.44 -3.87
CA ALA A 51 -37.51 20.81 -3.77
C ALA A 51 -37.88 21.45 -2.41
N ASP A 52 -39.10 21.24 -1.94
CA ASP A 52 -39.61 21.90 -0.73
C ASP A 52 -38.94 21.38 0.56
N ASP A 53 -38.43 20.15 0.56
CA ASP A 53 -37.71 19.56 1.69
C ASP A 53 -36.26 20.07 1.77
N VAL A 54 -35.64 20.35 0.62
CA VAL A 54 -34.19 20.59 0.50
C VAL A 54 -33.86 22.08 0.46
N ILE A 55 -34.74 22.90 -0.13
CA ILE A 55 -34.53 24.34 -0.31
C ILE A 55 -34.37 25.10 1.02
N PRO A 56 -35.11 24.81 2.11
CA PRO A 56 -34.90 25.49 3.39
C PRO A 56 -33.46 25.33 3.89
N PHE A 57 -32.89 24.11 3.76
CA PHE A 57 -31.49 23.83 4.08
C PHE A 57 -30.55 24.61 3.15
N LEU A 58 -30.73 24.49 1.83
CA LEU A 58 -29.85 25.15 0.86
C LEU A 58 -29.80 26.67 1.05
N ARG A 59 -30.93 27.32 1.32
CA ARG A 59 -30.99 28.77 1.57
C ARG A 59 -30.21 29.17 2.82
N THR A 60 -30.38 28.39 3.88
CA THR A 60 -29.69 28.60 5.16
C THR A 60 -28.18 28.39 5.00
N ALA A 61 -27.78 27.28 4.39
CA ALA A 61 -26.38 26.90 4.21
C ALA A 61 -25.61 27.85 3.28
N LEU A 62 -26.26 28.37 2.23
CA LEU A 62 -25.64 29.30 1.28
C LEU A 62 -25.67 30.75 1.75
N ASN A 63 -26.41 31.06 2.83
CA ASN A 63 -26.64 32.41 3.33
C ASN A 63 -27.01 33.40 2.20
N SER A 64 -27.88 32.96 1.29
CA SER A 64 -28.22 33.71 0.07
C SER A 64 -29.44 34.59 0.29
N SER A 65 -29.39 35.82 -0.23
CA SER A 65 -30.50 36.76 -0.25
C SER A 65 -31.56 36.45 -1.34
N LEU A 66 -31.34 35.42 -2.17
CA LEU A 66 -32.27 35.09 -3.24
C LEU A 66 -33.64 34.61 -2.68
N PRO A 67 -34.75 34.94 -3.36
CA PRO A 67 -36.08 34.47 -2.98
C PRO A 67 -36.22 32.95 -3.04
N THR A 68 -37.11 32.35 -2.24
CA THR A 68 -37.40 30.90 -2.30
C THR A 68 -37.78 30.42 -3.70
N LYS A 69 -38.54 31.26 -4.42
CA LYS A 69 -38.98 30.98 -5.79
C LYS A 69 -37.79 30.79 -6.73
N ALA A 70 -36.74 31.59 -6.58
CA ALA A 70 -35.51 31.48 -7.35
C ALA A 70 -34.79 30.14 -7.10
N PHE A 71 -34.70 29.71 -5.84
CA PHE A 71 -34.15 28.40 -5.47
C PHE A 71 -34.96 27.23 -6.06
N ARG A 72 -36.30 27.32 -6.11
CA ARG A 72 -37.14 26.30 -6.77
C ARG A 72 -36.90 26.22 -8.26
N HIS A 73 -36.76 27.36 -8.94
CA HIS A 73 -36.44 27.39 -10.36
C HIS A 73 -35.05 26.81 -10.63
N LEU A 74 -34.05 27.16 -9.81
CA LEU A 74 -32.71 26.57 -9.89
C LEU A 74 -32.72 25.06 -9.68
N TRP A 75 -33.45 24.57 -8.67
CA TRP A 75 -33.63 23.15 -8.44
C TRP A 75 -34.19 22.48 -9.69
N ARG A 76 -35.31 22.99 -10.21
CA ARG A 76 -35.98 22.41 -11.39
C ARG A 76 -35.07 22.32 -12.62
N ILE A 77 -34.30 23.38 -12.88
CA ILE A 77 -33.44 23.48 -14.06
C ILE A 77 -32.19 22.60 -13.92
N LEU A 78 -31.60 22.54 -12.73
CA LEU A 78 -30.34 21.84 -12.50
C LEU A 78 -30.52 20.39 -12.08
N PHE A 79 -31.69 20.01 -11.54
CA PHE A 79 -31.99 18.66 -11.05
C PHE A 79 -31.59 17.54 -12.03
N PRO A 80 -31.94 17.61 -13.33
CA PRO A 80 -31.58 16.56 -14.29
C PRO A 80 -30.06 16.38 -14.49
N THR A 81 -29.28 17.36 -14.04
CA THR A 81 -27.82 17.40 -14.19
C THR A 81 -27.08 17.23 -12.86
N LEU A 82 -27.78 17.15 -11.72
CA LEU A 82 -27.13 17.05 -10.41
C LEU A 82 -26.26 15.81 -10.28
N SER A 83 -26.70 14.67 -10.83
CA SER A 83 -25.89 13.44 -10.90
C SER A 83 -24.63 13.58 -11.76
N GLN A 84 -24.59 14.58 -12.65
CA GLN A 84 -23.46 14.88 -13.53
C GLN A 84 -22.59 16.01 -12.96
N ILE A 85 -23.11 16.78 -12.00
CA ILE A 85 -22.38 17.85 -11.31
C ILE A 85 -21.55 17.20 -10.20
N HIS A 86 -20.51 16.48 -10.62
CA HIS A 86 -19.45 16.06 -9.72
C HIS A 86 -18.38 17.13 -9.70
N ILE A 87 -18.55 18.17 -8.88
CA ILE A 87 -17.38 18.93 -8.46
C ILE A 87 -16.61 18.01 -7.55
N ARG A 88 -15.66 17.27 -8.13
CA ARG A 88 -14.62 16.57 -7.38
C ARG A 88 -13.56 17.62 -7.09
N PRO A 89 -13.58 18.28 -5.91
CA PRO A 89 -12.55 19.25 -5.58
C PRO A 89 -11.16 18.63 -5.72
N ALA A 90 -11.01 17.32 -5.49
CA ALA A 90 -9.77 16.59 -5.72
C ALA A 90 -9.20 16.80 -7.13
N ASN A 91 -9.99 16.63 -8.21
CA ASN A 91 -9.49 16.79 -9.58
C ASN A 91 -9.14 18.26 -9.89
N LEU A 92 -9.95 19.22 -9.41
CA LEU A 92 -9.64 20.64 -9.55
C LEU A 92 -8.39 21.04 -8.75
N ILE A 93 -8.20 20.50 -7.56
CA ILE A 93 -7.01 20.70 -6.73
C ILE A 93 -5.79 20.04 -7.39
N GLN A 94 -5.94 18.85 -7.96
CA GLN A 94 -4.88 18.17 -8.70
C GLN A 94 -4.44 19.00 -9.92
N GLN A 95 -5.37 19.51 -10.71
CA GLN A 95 -5.09 20.30 -11.91
C GLN A 95 -4.56 21.71 -11.61
N HIS A 96 -5.07 22.35 -10.55
CA HIS A 96 -4.86 23.78 -10.33
C HIS A 96 -4.08 24.12 -9.04
N GLY A 97 -4.05 23.22 -8.06
CA GLY A 97 -3.51 23.47 -6.72
C GLY A 97 -2.00 23.73 -6.69
N TYR A 98 -1.26 23.34 -7.73
CA TYR A 98 0.19 23.55 -7.83
C TYR A 98 0.60 24.47 -8.99
N GLN A 99 -0.34 25.23 -9.57
CA GLN A 99 -0.03 26.14 -10.67
C GLN A 99 0.96 27.25 -10.29
N SER A 100 1.82 27.60 -11.25
CA SER A 100 2.74 28.73 -11.15
C SER A 100 1.94 30.04 -11.14
N GLY A 101 1.83 30.68 -9.98
CA GLY A 101 1.06 31.92 -9.79
C GLY A 101 0.24 31.95 -8.50
N LEU A 102 0.04 30.80 -7.85
CA LEU A 102 -0.57 30.76 -6.52
C LEU A 102 0.42 31.25 -5.45
N PRO A 103 -0.02 32.10 -4.49
CA PRO A 103 0.79 32.49 -3.34
C PRO A 103 1.21 31.29 -2.47
N GLU A 104 0.34 30.29 -2.40
CA GLU A 104 0.57 29.04 -1.67
C GLU A 104 -0.05 27.87 -2.46
N SER A 105 0.70 26.79 -2.65
CA SER A 105 0.18 25.60 -3.32
C SER A 105 -0.85 24.89 -2.44
N ILE A 106 -1.95 24.42 -3.02
CA ILE A 106 -3.02 23.68 -2.35
C ILE A 106 -2.87 22.20 -2.73
N PRO A 107 -2.37 21.34 -1.83
CA PRO A 107 -2.32 19.90 -2.07
C PRO A 107 -3.68 19.23 -1.90
N GLU A 108 -3.78 18.03 -2.46
CA GLU A 108 -4.91 17.14 -2.24
C GLU A 108 -4.92 16.59 -0.81
N PHE A 109 -3.74 16.31 -0.24
CA PHE A 109 -3.58 15.81 1.12
C PHE A 109 -2.83 16.77 2.04
N PHE A 110 -3.36 16.97 3.25
CA PHE A 110 -2.64 17.59 4.37
C PHE A 110 -2.40 16.52 5.45
N LEU A 111 -1.15 16.09 5.59
CA LEU A 111 -0.75 14.99 6.44
C LEU A 111 -0.03 15.53 7.68
N THR A 112 -0.66 15.36 8.85
CA THR A 112 -0.14 15.83 10.14
C THR A 112 -0.01 14.68 11.14
N PRO A 113 0.90 14.74 12.13
CA PRO A 113 0.89 13.79 13.23
C PRO A 113 -0.47 13.83 13.95
N PRO A 114 -1.01 12.68 14.39
CA PRO A 114 -2.33 12.62 15.02
C PRO A 114 -2.33 13.16 16.46
N VAL A 115 -1.14 13.38 17.03
CA VAL A 115 -0.97 13.86 18.41
C VAL A 115 -0.48 15.30 18.44
N LYS A 116 -0.99 16.07 19.40
CA LYS A 116 -0.58 17.46 19.66
C LYS A 116 0.35 17.60 20.87
N LYS A 117 0.55 16.50 21.60
CA LYS A 117 1.31 16.43 22.85
C LYS A 117 2.41 15.38 22.71
N CYS A 118 3.53 15.57 23.40
CA CYS A 118 4.61 14.59 23.43
C CYS A 118 4.15 13.31 24.13
N LEU A 119 4.24 12.17 23.44
CA LEU A 119 3.89 10.85 23.97
C LEU A 119 4.97 10.29 24.90
N VAL A 120 6.24 10.62 24.66
CA VAL A 120 7.36 10.11 25.48
C VAL A 120 7.46 10.85 26.81
N CYS A 121 7.29 12.16 26.79
CA CYS A 121 7.32 12.97 28.01
C CYS A 121 5.98 13.01 28.74
N ALA A 122 4.96 12.30 28.25
CA ALA A 122 3.66 12.26 28.91
C ALA A 122 3.78 11.45 30.22
N ASN A 123 3.73 12.16 31.34
CA ASN A 123 3.72 11.56 32.67
C ASN A 123 2.65 12.26 33.52
N PRO A 124 1.88 11.59 34.40
CA PRO A 124 0.83 12.22 35.20
C PRO A 124 1.33 13.38 36.07
N SER A 125 2.62 13.37 36.41
CA SER A 125 3.28 14.38 37.27
C SER A 125 3.91 15.54 36.50
N THR A 126 3.90 15.53 35.16
CA THR A 126 4.52 16.56 34.34
C THR A 126 3.49 17.36 33.55
N PRO A 127 3.60 18.69 33.47
CA PRO A 127 2.70 19.49 32.65
C PRO A 127 2.79 19.05 31.18
N GLU A 128 1.64 18.93 30.54
CA GLU A 128 1.51 18.46 29.16
C GLU A 128 2.39 19.28 28.21
N ILE A 129 3.30 18.60 27.52
CA ILE A 129 4.22 19.26 26.59
C ILE A 129 3.58 19.29 25.21
N ARG A 130 3.19 20.49 24.77
CA ARG A 130 2.70 20.72 23.41
C ARG A 130 3.82 20.58 22.39
N LEU A 131 3.53 19.87 21.31
CA LEU A 131 4.45 19.76 20.18
C LEU A 131 4.53 21.08 19.42
N GLN A 132 5.71 21.36 18.88
CA GLN A 132 5.96 22.55 18.07
C GLN A 132 6.15 22.16 16.61
N HIS A 133 5.66 23.01 15.71
CA HIS A 133 5.92 22.87 14.29
C HIS A 133 7.43 22.86 14.03
N ARG A 134 7.89 21.86 13.28
CA ARG A 134 9.30 21.70 12.92
C ARG A 134 9.52 22.07 11.47
N SER A 135 8.81 21.40 10.57
CA SER A 135 8.98 21.62 9.13
C SER A 135 7.75 21.17 8.37
N GLN A 136 7.59 21.78 7.20
CA GLN A 136 6.60 21.50 6.18
C GLN A 136 7.33 20.98 4.94
N ILE A 137 6.88 19.86 4.38
CA ILE A 137 7.53 19.17 3.26
C ILE A 137 6.47 18.78 2.24
N ASP A 138 6.77 18.86 0.95
CA ASP A 138 5.90 18.36 -0.11
C ASP A 138 6.18 16.88 -0.41
N GLY A 139 5.16 16.14 -0.84
CA GLY A 139 5.28 14.74 -1.21
C GLY A 139 4.14 14.26 -2.11
N TYR A 140 4.13 12.96 -2.36
CA TYR A 140 3.05 12.29 -3.09
C TYR A 140 2.40 11.19 -2.24
N VAL A 141 1.11 10.96 -2.49
CA VAL A 141 0.36 9.79 -2.02
C VAL A 141 0.01 8.94 -3.24
N TYR A 142 0.38 7.66 -3.20
CA TYR A 142 -0.02 6.67 -4.20
C TYR A 142 -1.34 6.03 -3.79
N ASP A 143 -2.32 6.06 -4.70
CA ASP A 143 -3.63 5.45 -4.51
C ASP A 143 -4.06 4.65 -5.75
N VAL A 144 -5.18 3.92 -5.66
CA VAL A 144 -5.70 3.05 -6.73
C VAL A 144 -6.06 3.81 -8.01
N ASP A 145 -6.29 5.12 -7.93
CA ASP A 145 -6.60 6.02 -9.04
C ASP A 145 -5.43 6.92 -9.45
N GLY A 146 -4.25 6.75 -8.85
CA GLY A 146 -3.00 7.32 -9.33
C GLY A 146 -2.17 8.05 -8.28
N VAL A 147 -1.58 9.17 -8.69
CA VAL A 147 -0.62 9.94 -7.87
C VAL A 147 -1.24 11.26 -7.44
N HIS A 148 -1.26 11.48 -6.12
CA HIS A 148 -1.85 12.67 -5.51
C HIS A 148 -0.78 13.50 -4.79
N THR A 149 -0.97 14.80 -4.78
CA THR A 149 -0.08 15.74 -4.10
C THR A 149 -0.36 15.82 -2.60
N ALA A 150 0.70 15.93 -1.80
CA ALA A 150 0.59 15.96 -0.35
C ALA A 150 1.48 17.04 0.28
N ARG A 151 0.97 17.64 1.36
CA ARG A 151 1.73 18.47 2.29
C ARG A 151 1.89 17.76 3.62
N ILE A 152 3.13 17.62 4.04
CA ILE A 152 3.55 16.83 5.20
C ILE A 152 4.04 17.79 6.28
N TYR A 153 3.36 17.78 7.42
CA TYR A 153 3.79 18.52 8.60
C TYR A 153 4.54 17.58 9.54
N THR A 154 5.68 18.05 10.03
CA THR A 154 6.40 17.38 11.11
C THR A 154 6.45 18.27 12.33
N MET A 155 6.36 17.65 13.49
CA MET A 155 6.40 18.32 14.79
C MET A 155 7.60 17.82 15.59
N LYS A 156 8.05 18.61 16.57
CA LYS A 156 9.09 18.22 17.51
C LYS A 156 8.66 18.50 18.94
N CYS A 157 9.13 17.69 19.88
CA CYS A 157 9.04 18.05 21.28
C CYS A 157 10.08 19.13 21.60
N PRO A 158 9.73 20.20 22.34
CA PRO A 158 10.71 21.20 22.77
C PRO A 158 11.62 20.73 23.92
N LYS A 159 11.29 19.62 24.61
CA LYS A 159 12.07 19.13 25.77
C LYS A 159 12.92 17.88 25.50
N CYS A 160 12.52 17.02 24.59
CA CYS A 160 13.26 15.80 24.24
C CYS A 160 13.62 15.79 22.74
N THR A 161 14.39 14.78 22.32
CA THR A 161 14.87 14.61 20.94
C THR A 161 13.81 13.98 20.01
N THR A 162 12.59 13.71 20.51
CA THR A 162 11.56 13.03 19.75
C THR A 162 10.98 13.91 18.63
N HIS A 163 10.91 13.33 17.43
CA HIS A 163 10.33 13.92 16.24
C HIS A 163 9.04 13.20 15.86
N TYR A 164 8.01 13.94 15.49
CA TYR A 164 6.69 13.40 15.16
C TYR A 164 6.41 13.65 13.68
N ARG A 165 6.18 12.56 12.95
CA ARG A 165 5.75 12.54 11.56
C ARG A 165 4.29 12.07 11.48
N PRO A 166 3.62 12.11 10.31
CA PRO A 166 2.23 11.69 10.20
C PRO A 166 1.96 10.23 10.61
N SER A 167 2.86 9.29 10.32
CA SER A 167 2.62 7.86 10.60
C SER A 167 3.41 7.27 11.76
N TYR A 168 4.47 7.95 12.21
CA TYR A 168 5.29 7.50 13.33
C TYR A 168 5.92 8.68 14.06
N TYR A 169 6.40 8.42 15.27
CA TYR A 169 7.36 9.29 15.94
C TYR A 169 8.69 8.56 16.08
N SER A 170 9.78 9.31 16.18
CA SER A 170 11.12 8.75 16.29
C SER A 170 11.91 9.38 17.42
N GLU A 171 12.54 8.54 18.22
CA GLU A 171 13.41 8.90 19.33
C GLU A 171 14.69 8.05 19.24
N ASP A 172 15.85 8.71 19.31
CA ASP A 172 17.18 8.08 19.36
C ASP A 172 17.43 6.98 18.32
N GLY A 173 16.83 7.13 17.14
CA GLY A 173 16.98 6.22 16.02
C GLY A 173 16.00 5.05 16.02
N THR A 174 15.03 5.01 16.92
CA THR A 174 13.89 4.09 16.89
C THR A 174 12.67 4.80 16.35
N ARG A 175 11.94 4.18 15.41
CA ARG A 175 10.63 4.64 14.93
C ARG A 175 9.53 3.82 15.58
N THR A 176 8.56 4.49 16.17
CA THR A 176 7.34 3.87 16.69
C THR A 176 6.16 4.39 15.88
N TYR A 177 5.54 3.50 15.11
CA TYR A 177 4.36 3.81 14.33
C TYR A 177 3.14 3.95 15.23
N TYR A 178 2.25 4.89 14.90
CA TYR A 178 1.02 5.06 15.66
C TYR A 178 0.12 3.83 15.50
N SER A 179 -0.52 3.38 16.57
CA SER A 179 -1.62 2.41 16.46
C SER A 179 -2.90 3.10 16.00
N SER A 180 -3.84 2.28 15.54
CA SER A 180 -5.20 2.73 15.25
C SER A 180 -5.89 3.40 16.46
N LEU A 181 -5.52 3.02 17.69
CA LEU A 181 -6.07 3.60 18.94
C LEU A 181 -5.61 5.04 19.22
N ILE A 182 -4.39 5.40 18.80
CA ILE A 182 -3.84 6.75 19.01
C ILE A 182 -3.98 7.65 17.76
N GLY A 183 -4.90 7.27 16.87
CA GLY A 183 -5.34 8.10 15.75
C GLY A 183 -4.46 7.97 14.50
N ARG A 184 -3.80 6.82 14.25
CA ARG A 184 -3.12 6.60 12.95
C ARG A 184 -4.09 6.94 11.81
N ASN A 185 -3.58 7.62 10.78
CA ASN A 185 -4.35 7.94 9.58
C ASN A 185 -4.90 6.65 8.96
N GLN A 186 -6.22 6.60 8.75
CA GLN A 186 -6.94 5.41 8.26
C GLN A 186 -6.87 5.25 6.73
N VAL A 187 -6.49 6.30 6.01
CA VAL A 187 -6.45 6.33 4.55
C VAL A 187 -5.06 5.96 4.05
N ALA A 188 -4.01 6.61 4.57
CA ALA A 188 -2.66 6.48 4.06
C ALA A 188 -1.59 6.46 5.15
N TYR A 189 -0.47 5.81 4.83
CA TYR A 189 0.67 5.69 5.72
C TYR A 189 1.98 6.08 5.03
N GLN A 190 2.93 6.56 5.82
CA GLN A 190 4.21 7.06 5.36
C GLN A 190 5.16 5.92 5.03
N VAL A 191 5.62 5.88 3.78
CA VAL A 191 6.61 4.93 3.29
C VAL A 191 8.01 5.53 3.42
N SER A 192 8.18 6.76 2.95
CA SER A 192 9.45 7.49 2.98
C SER A 192 9.25 8.96 3.38
N THR A 193 10.30 9.78 3.30
CA THR A 193 10.18 11.22 3.62
C THR A 193 9.14 11.93 2.75
N HIS A 194 9.04 11.59 1.46
CA HIS A 194 8.17 12.26 0.48
C HIS A 194 7.08 11.37 -0.10
N PHE A 195 7.00 10.09 0.28
CA PHE A 195 6.06 9.14 -0.29
C PHE A 195 5.16 8.52 0.77
N PHE A 196 3.86 8.50 0.46
CA PHE A 196 2.81 7.81 1.18
C PHE A 196 2.12 6.83 0.24
N MET A 197 1.50 5.80 0.81
CA MET A 197 0.65 4.87 0.07
C MET A 197 -0.66 4.72 0.82
N THR A 198 -1.77 4.64 0.10
CA THR A 198 -3.06 4.32 0.71
C THR A 198 -3.13 2.86 1.14
N HIS A 199 -3.88 2.56 2.19
CA HIS A 199 -4.14 1.18 2.59
C HIS A 199 -4.82 0.40 1.45
N GLN A 200 -5.67 1.06 0.66
CA GLN A 200 -6.38 0.45 -0.46
C GLN A 200 -5.44 0.02 -1.61
N LEU A 201 -4.49 0.87 -2.00
CA LEU A 201 -3.51 0.50 -3.02
C LEU A 201 -2.60 -0.64 -2.56
N ALA A 202 -2.19 -0.61 -1.28
CA ALA A 202 -1.39 -1.67 -0.70
C ALA A 202 -2.13 -3.02 -0.71
N GLU A 203 -3.42 -3.04 -0.35
CA GLU A 203 -4.26 -4.24 -0.45
C GLU A 203 -4.40 -4.74 -1.90
N LEU A 204 -4.60 -3.84 -2.86
CA LEU A 204 -4.65 -4.20 -4.28
C LEU A 204 -3.34 -4.87 -4.73
N PHE A 205 -2.20 -4.29 -4.35
CA PHE A 205 -0.89 -4.84 -4.66
C PHE A 205 -0.68 -6.20 -4.00
N LEU A 206 -0.98 -6.35 -2.71
CA LEU A 206 -0.89 -7.62 -2.00
C LEU A 206 -1.78 -8.69 -2.63
N ASN A 207 -3.01 -8.35 -3.02
CA ASN A 207 -3.89 -9.25 -3.75
C ASN A 207 -3.29 -9.65 -5.11
N GLY A 208 -2.63 -8.72 -5.82
CA GLY A 208 -1.88 -9.03 -7.03
C GLY A 208 -0.71 -9.99 -6.78
N GLN A 209 0.03 -9.82 -5.68
CA GLN A 209 1.09 -10.75 -5.28
C GLN A 209 0.54 -12.13 -4.92
N MET A 210 -0.58 -12.18 -4.20
CA MET A 210 -1.16 -13.42 -3.69
C MET A 210 -1.92 -14.20 -4.77
N LEU A 211 -2.71 -13.54 -5.62
CA LEU A 211 -3.61 -14.20 -6.56
C LEU A 211 -2.97 -14.40 -7.94
N ALA A 212 -2.05 -13.53 -8.32
CA ALA A 212 -1.46 -13.50 -9.66
C ALA A 212 0.08 -13.52 -9.63
N HIS A 213 0.71 -13.67 -8.46
CA HIS A 213 2.15 -13.78 -8.29
C HIS A 213 2.93 -12.64 -8.94
N ILE A 214 2.36 -11.43 -8.93
CA ILE A 214 2.98 -10.26 -9.55
C ILE A 214 4.14 -9.80 -8.65
N SER A 215 5.35 -9.71 -9.21
CA SER A 215 6.52 -9.20 -8.48
C SER A 215 6.38 -7.70 -8.16
N ASN A 216 7.13 -7.21 -7.16
CA ASN A 216 7.19 -5.76 -6.90
C ASN A 216 7.58 -4.97 -8.15
N PHE A 217 8.55 -5.45 -8.92
CA PHE A 217 8.95 -4.87 -10.20
C PHE A 217 7.78 -4.74 -11.20
N ASN A 218 6.97 -5.80 -11.35
CA ASN A 218 5.83 -5.78 -12.26
C ASN A 218 4.70 -4.89 -11.73
N LEU A 219 4.44 -4.89 -10.41
CA LEU A 219 3.46 -3.99 -9.78
C LEU A 219 3.81 -2.52 -10.02
N VAL A 220 5.06 -2.13 -9.79
CA VAL A 220 5.48 -0.73 -9.98
C VAL A 220 5.46 -0.33 -11.45
N ASN A 221 5.85 -1.22 -12.37
CA ASN A 221 5.78 -0.92 -13.79
C ASN A 221 4.35 -0.78 -14.27
N MET A 222 3.45 -1.68 -13.84
CA MET A 222 2.02 -1.60 -14.16
C MET A 222 1.43 -0.29 -13.64
N PHE A 223 1.73 0.09 -12.40
CA PHE A 223 1.29 1.34 -11.81
C PHE A 223 1.81 2.57 -12.56
N ASN A 224 3.13 2.63 -12.78
CA ASN A 224 3.77 3.76 -13.45
C ASN A 224 3.30 3.89 -14.91
N LEU A 225 3.13 2.78 -15.64
CA LEU A 225 2.57 2.80 -16.99
C LEU A 225 1.12 3.32 -17.00
N SER A 226 0.32 2.91 -16.02
CA SER A 226 -1.10 3.28 -15.96
C SER A 226 -1.33 4.72 -15.52
N TYR A 227 -0.49 5.24 -14.63
CA TYR A 227 -0.76 6.48 -13.90
C TYR A 227 0.33 7.55 -13.98
N VAL A 228 1.50 7.26 -14.57
CA VAL A 228 2.64 8.21 -14.60
C VAL A 228 3.18 8.45 -16.00
N ASN A 229 3.49 7.40 -16.76
CA ASN A 229 4.23 7.53 -18.03
C ASN A 229 3.46 8.33 -19.10
N ASP A 230 2.16 8.10 -19.21
CA ASP A 230 1.31 8.72 -20.23
C ASP A 230 0.43 9.87 -19.67
N VAL A 231 0.63 10.25 -18.40
CA VAL A 231 -0.12 11.32 -17.74
C VAL A 231 0.72 12.60 -17.71
N THR A 232 0.36 13.57 -18.53
CA THR A 232 1.14 14.82 -18.69
C THR A 232 0.98 15.81 -17.53
N ASP A 233 -0.03 15.64 -16.69
CA ASP A 233 -0.53 16.70 -15.80
C ASP A 233 -0.26 16.44 -14.31
N ILE A 234 0.62 15.50 -13.96
CA ILE A 234 1.00 15.29 -12.55
C ILE A 234 1.79 16.51 -12.06
N PRO A 235 1.33 17.22 -11.01
CA PRO A 235 2.00 18.44 -10.59
C PRO A 235 3.38 18.16 -9.99
N ARG A 236 4.37 18.97 -10.38
CA ARG A 236 5.71 18.93 -9.79
C ARG A 236 5.72 19.59 -8.41
N LEU A 237 6.47 19.00 -7.48
CA LEU A 237 6.61 19.55 -6.13
C LEU A 237 7.61 20.70 -6.11
N ASN A 238 7.13 21.93 -5.93
CA ASN A 238 7.98 23.11 -5.84
C ASN A 238 8.96 23.04 -4.65
N GLY A 239 8.53 22.53 -3.50
CA GLY A 239 9.37 22.36 -2.31
C GLY A 239 10.35 21.18 -2.38
N ALA A 240 10.25 20.33 -3.42
CA ALA A 240 11.09 19.13 -3.58
C ALA A 240 11.26 18.77 -5.07
N PRO A 241 11.92 19.61 -5.88
CA PRO A 241 11.92 19.49 -7.35
C PRO A 241 12.64 18.24 -7.88
N THR A 242 13.49 17.60 -7.07
CA THR A 242 14.16 16.34 -7.40
C THR A 242 13.29 15.12 -7.16
N VAL A 243 12.20 15.24 -6.40
CA VAL A 243 11.28 14.14 -6.10
C VAL A 243 10.33 13.95 -7.26
N GLN A 244 10.44 12.80 -7.91
CA GLN A 244 9.59 12.42 -9.03
C GLN A 244 8.37 11.60 -8.54
N PRO A 245 7.24 11.63 -9.28
CA PRO A 245 6.01 10.91 -8.92
C PRO A 245 6.06 9.40 -9.19
N PHE A 246 7.19 8.86 -9.66
CA PHE A 246 7.31 7.43 -9.93
C PHE A 246 7.42 6.62 -8.64
N ILE A 247 6.65 5.54 -8.56
CA ILE A 247 6.87 4.54 -7.52
C ILE A 247 8.06 3.66 -7.92
N SER A 248 9.06 3.57 -7.05
CA SER A 248 10.20 2.67 -7.22
C SER A 248 9.93 1.31 -6.59
N GLU A 249 10.64 0.27 -7.04
CA GLU A 249 10.52 -1.08 -6.47
C GLU A 249 10.79 -1.10 -4.96
N SER A 250 11.80 -0.35 -4.48
CA SER A 250 12.11 -0.27 -3.06
C SER A 250 11.00 0.44 -2.27
N THR A 251 10.39 1.49 -2.84
CA THR A 251 9.25 2.17 -2.21
C THR A 251 8.03 1.25 -2.16
N CYS A 252 7.77 0.47 -3.21
CA CYS A 252 6.70 -0.52 -3.23
C CYS A 252 6.93 -1.60 -2.15
N ARG A 253 8.13 -2.20 -2.11
CA ARG A 253 8.48 -3.20 -1.11
C ARG A 253 8.28 -2.67 0.31
N ASP A 254 8.90 -1.53 0.63
CA ASP A 254 8.78 -0.92 1.96
C ASP A 254 7.31 -0.60 2.29
N ALA A 255 6.52 -0.14 1.31
CA ALA A 255 5.11 0.14 1.52
C ALA A 255 4.31 -1.11 1.89
N LEU A 256 4.54 -2.23 1.20
CA LEU A 256 3.85 -3.49 1.46
C LEU A 256 4.30 -4.11 2.79
N ASP A 257 5.60 -4.06 3.10
CA ASP A 257 6.14 -4.52 4.38
C ASP A 257 5.51 -3.73 5.55
N ILE A 258 5.48 -2.39 5.47
CA ILE A 258 4.85 -1.53 6.48
C ILE A 258 3.36 -1.89 6.61
N HIS A 259 2.62 -2.04 5.50
CA HIS A 259 1.19 -2.33 5.55
C HIS A 259 0.90 -3.64 6.30
N CYS A 260 1.60 -4.72 5.93
CA CYS A 260 1.47 -6.02 6.58
C CYS A 260 1.82 -5.94 8.07
N LEU A 261 2.91 -5.26 8.41
CA LEU A 261 3.36 -5.10 9.79
C LEU A 261 2.40 -4.23 10.63
N LEU A 262 1.81 -3.18 10.06
CA LEU A 262 0.81 -2.35 10.74
C LEU A 262 -0.47 -3.13 11.02
N ASN A 263 -0.99 -3.89 10.03
CA ASN A 263 -2.17 -4.74 10.22
C ASN A 263 -1.93 -5.79 11.30
N ARG A 264 -0.71 -6.35 11.32
CA ARG A 264 -0.32 -7.30 12.35
C ARG A 264 -0.21 -6.67 13.74
N ALA A 265 0.42 -5.50 13.85
CA ALA A 265 0.52 -4.77 15.11
C ALA A 265 -0.87 -4.45 15.68
N ASP A 266 -1.80 -4.02 14.83
CA ASP A 266 -3.18 -3.75 15.21
C ASP A 266 -3.90 -5.01 15.70
N ALA A 267 -3.73 -6.15 15.01
CA ALA A 267 -4.30 -7.44 15.43
C ALA A 267 -3.77 -7.92 16.79
N CYS A 268 -2.59 -7.46 17.20
CA CYS A 268 -1.98 -7.74 18.50
C CYS A 268 -2.19 -6.64 19.54
N PHE A 269 -2.98 -5.59 19.25
CA PHE A 269 -3.12 -4.40 20.08
C PHE A 269 -1.77 -3.72 20.43
N GLY A 270 -0.78 -3.85 19.56
CA GLY A 270 0.57 -3.33 19.72
C GLY A 270 0.90 -2.16 18.80
N ASN A 271 2.16 -1.72 18.86
CA ASN A 271 2.73 -0.74 17.93
C ASN A 271 3.82 -1.42 17.09
N LEU A 272 3.94 -1.02 15.81
CA LEU A 272 5.12 -1.37 15.02
C LEU A 272 6.31 -0.50 15.46
N ILE A 273 7.38 -1.16 15.90
CA ILE A 273 8.63 -0.52 16.34
C ILE A 273 9.75 -0.97 15.40
N VAL A 274 10.54 -0.01 14.92
CA VAL A 274 11.59 -0.23 13.91
C VAL A 274 12.87 0.49 14.33
N ASP A 275 13.99 -0.25 14.45
CA ASP A 275 15.30 0.36 14.62
C ASP A 275 15.81 0.93 13.28
N THR A 276 16.35 2.14 13.34
CA THR A 276 16.86 2.90 12.20
C THR A 276 18.27 3.42 12.43
N LYS A 277 18.87 3.11 13.58
CA LYS A 277 20.22 3.48 13.98
C LYS A 277 21.22 2.39 13.64
N THR A 278 20.88 1.13 13.94
CA THR A 278 21.81 0.00 13.81
C THR A 278 21.59 -0.80 12.52
N THR A 279 20.38 -0.73 11.95
CA THR A 279 20.00 -1.50 10.77
C THR A 279 20.17 -0.69 9.48
N ALA A 280 20.67 -1.33 8.42
CA ALA A 280 20.70 -0.75 7.09
C ALA A 280 19.29 -0.40 6.59
N SER A 281 19.16 0.64 5.77
CA SER A 281 17.84 1.17 5.39
C SER A 281 16.97 0.15 4.64
N ASP A 282 17.57 -0.73 3.86
CA ASP A 282 16.92 -1.82 3.11
C ASP A 282 16.55 -3.02 3.97
N GLN A 283 17.08 -3.09 5.20
CA GLN A 283 16.85 -4.17 6.15
C GLN A 283 15.99 -3.78 7.35
N ARG A 284 15.57 -2.50 7.47
CA ARG A 284 14.92 -1.97 8.68
C ARG A 284 13.67 -2.74 9.12
N TYR A 285 12.95 -3.39 8.20
CA TYR A 285 11.73 -4.12 8.51
C TYR A 285 11.96 -5.62 8.78
N HIS A 286 13.19 -6.12 8.59
CA HIS A 286 13.48 -7.56 8.70
C HIS A 286 13.24 -8.08 10.11
N ASP A 287 13.66 -7.35 11.15
CA ASP A 287 13.47 -7.79 12.53
C ASP A 287 11.97 -7.89 12.90
N PRO A 288 11.12 -6.86 12.64
CA PRO A 288 9.67 -7.02 12.78
C PRO A 288 9.08 -8.15 11.93
N MET A 289 9.50 -8.31 10.67
CA MET A 289 9.02 -9.40 9.80
C MET A 289 9.37 -10.77 10.37
N GLN A 290 10.59 -10.93 10.88
CA GLN A 290 11.03 -12.17 11.52
C GLN A 290 10.20 -12.49 12.76
N GLN A 291 9.91 -11.50 13.61
CA GLN A 291 9.01 -11.70 14.76
C GLN A 291 7.61 -12.18 14.34
N VAL A 292 7.08 -11.68 13.22
CA VAL A 292 5.81 -12.16 12.67
C VAL A 292 5.94 -13.60 12.17
N LEU A 293 7.01 -13.94 11.45
CA LEU A 293 7.23 -15.30 10.95
C LEU A 293 7.41 -16.31 12.09
N GLU A 294 8.16 -15.96 13.13
CA GLU A 294 8.33 -16.77 14.34
C GLU A 294 7.00 -16.98 15.05
N TRP A 295 6.18 -15.92 15.18
CA TRP A 295 4.84 -16.06 15.72
C TRP A 295 3.96 -16.98 14.87
N ILE A 296 3.97 -16.86 13.54
CA ILE A 296 3.24 -17.77 12.63
C ILE A 296 3.74 -19.21 12.80
N ALA A 297 5.05 -19.42 12.99
CA ALA A 297 5.60 -20.75 13.19
C ALA A 297 5.13 -21.38 14.51
N LEU A 298 4.97 -20.57 15.56
CA LEU A 298 4.53 -21.03 16.89
C LEU A 298 3.01 -21.18 17.00
N GLU A 299 2.27 -20.16 16.58
CA GLU A 299 0.80 -20.06 16.75
C GLU A 299 0.02 -20.49 15.50
N GLY A 300 0.69 -20.71 14.37
CA GLY A 300 0.06 -20.92 13.08
C GLY A 300 -0.70 -19.70 12.57
N THR A 301 -1.55 -19.94 11.57
CA THR A 301 -2.47 -18.92 11.04
C THR A 301 -3.88 -19.13 11.61
N LYS A 302 -4.80 -18.19 11.36
CA LYS A 302 -6.24 -18.39 11.66
C LYS A 302 -6.85 -19.64 11.01
N HIS A 303 -6.16 -20.22 10.02
CA HIS A 303 -6.55 -21.45 9.34
C HIS A 303 -5.73 -22.68 9.79
N ARG A 304 -4.88 -22.57 10.81
CA ARG A 304 -4.10 -23.69 11.35
C ARG A 304 -5.00 -24.88 11.71
N ASP A 305 -6.13 -24.57 12.32
CA ASP A 305 -7.10 -25.57 12.80
C ASP A 305 -8.24 -25.80 11.79
N HIS A 306 -8.11 -25.30 10.55
CA HIS A 306 -9.11 -25.55 9.52
C HIS A 306 -9.08 -27.01 9.09
N VAL A 307 -10.13 -27.74 9.46
CA VAL A 307 -10.39 -29.12 9.05
C VAL A 307 -11.75 -29.14 8.35
N CYS A 308 -11.75 -29.32 7.05
CA CYS A 308 -12.95 -29.64 6.28
C CYS A 308 -12.72 -30.94 5.50
N SER A 309 -13.81 -31.55 5.04
CA SER A 309 -13.76 -32.80 4.26
C SER A 309 -12.98 -32.68 2.94
N ALA A 310 -12.69 -31.45 2.47
CA ALA A 310 -11.82 -31.20 1.33
C ALA A 310 -10.33 -31.07 1.71
N CYS A 311 -10.01 -30.58 2.93
CA CYS A 311 -8.63 -30.41 3.41
C CYS A 311 -8.08 -31.65 4.13
N VAL A 312 -8.94 -32.46 4.74
CA VAL A 312 -8.56 -33.72 5.39
C VAL A 312 -9.60 -34.77 5.06
N GLN A 313 -9.17 -35.86 4.42
CA GLN A 313 -10.00 -37.03 4.13
C GLN A 313 -9.40 -38.25 4.80
N LEU A 314 -10.16 -38.90 5.68
CA LEU A 314 -9.78 -40.18 6.25
C LEU A 314 -9.95 -41.26 5.17
N THR A 315 -8.93 -42.09 4.96
CA THR A 315 -8.98 -43.18 3.99
C THR A 315 -9.26 -44.48 4.71
N SER A 316 -10.26 -45.22 4.23
CA SER A 316 -10.63 -46.54 4.75
C SER A 316 -9.61 -47.63 4.41
N GLU A 317 -8.63 -47.33 3.57
CA GLU A 317 -7.51 -48.21 3.28
C GLU A 317 -6.57 -48.22 4.48
N THR A 318 -6.60 -49.32 5.23
CA THR A 318 -5.58 -49.62 6.23
C THR A 318 -4.22 -49.61 5.54
N ALA A 319 -3.31 -48.75 6.00
CA ALA A 319 -1.89 -48.94 5.69
C ALA A 319 -1.50 -50.38 6.08
N GLU A 320 -0.48 -50.95 5.42
CA GLU A 320 0.01 -52.34 5.63
C GLU A 320 0.25 -52.73 7.11
N ASN A 321 0.25 -51.74 8.01
CA ASN A 321 0.56 -51.81 9.42
C ASN A 321 -0.71 -51.75 10.32
N GLY A 322 -1.92 -51.71 9.75
CA GLY A 322 -3.18 -51.63 10.50
C GLY A 322 -3.56 -50.23 11.00
N ASN A 323 -2.84 -49.19 10.58
CA ASN A 323 -3.17 -47.79 10.91
C ASN A 323 -4.16 -47.20 9.88
N GLU A 324 -5.11 -46.40 10.36
CA GLU A 324 -5.99 -45.59 9.52
C GLU A 324 -5.16 -44.56 8.74
N GLY A 325 -5.30 -44.55 7.42
CA GLY A 325 -4.69 -43.54 6.57
C GLY A 325 -5.49 -42.24 6.59
N TYR A 326 -4.81 -41.11 6.38
CA TYR A 326 -5.47 -39.84 6.10
C TYR A 326 -4.75 -39.13 4.96
N ILE A 327 -5.54 -38.52 4.08
CA ILE A 327 -5.08 -37.59 3.05
C ILE A 327 -5.26 -36.19 3.62
N ARG A 328 -4.17 -35.42 3.69
CA ARG A 328 -4.22 -33.99 3.98
C ARG A 328 -3.98 -33.23 2.68
N ALA A 329 -5.02 -32.62 2.14
CA ALA A 329 -4.89 -31.72 1.01
C ALA A 329 -4.38 -30.37 1.49
N VAL A 330 -3.22 -29.98 0.99
CA VAL A 330 -2.70 -28.62 1.16
C VAL A 330 -3.16 -27.83 -0.05
N VAL A 331 -4.03 -26.84 0.16
CA VAL A 331 -4.36 -25.87 -0.89
C VAL A 331 -3.16 -24.94 -1.02
N THR A 332 -2.34 -25.19 -2.03
CA THR A 332 -1.39 -24.21 -2.53
C THR A 332 -2.08 -23.45 -3.66
N ASP A 333 -1.89 -22.14 -3.74
CA ASP A 333 -2.13 -21.42 -4.99
C ASP A 333 -1.38 -22.16 -6.11
N GLY A 334 -2.04 -22.47 -7.22
CA GLY A 334 -1.50 -23.34 -8.28
C GLY A 334 -0.28 -22.78 -9.02
N VAL A 335 0.40 -21.78 -8.49
CA VAL A 335 1.61 -21.16 -9.03
C VAL A 335 2.65 -21.11 -7.92
N THR A 336 3.22 -22.27 -7.61
CA THR A 336 4.32 -22.40 -6.66
C THR A 336 5.61 -21.88 -7.28
N ILE A 337 5.76 -20.56 -7.43
CA ILE A 337 7.09 -19.95 -7.47
C ILE A 337 7.50 -19.80 -6.01
N GLY A 338 8.00 -20.89 -5.42
CA GLY A 338 8.49 -20.86 -4.05
C GLY A 338 9.54 -19.76 -3.88
N HIS A 339 9.59 -19.16 -2.69
CA HIS A 339 10.70 -18.26 -2.33
C HIS A 339 12.04 -18.92 -2.71
N TRP A 340 12.93 -18.13 -3.32
CA TRP A 340 14.29 -18.56 -3.65
C TRP A 340 14.94 -19.08 -2.37
N ARG A 341 15.08 -20.40 -2.29
CA ARG A 341 15.65 -21.10 -1.14
C ARG A 341 16.96 -21.72 -1.55
N CYS A 342 17.76 -22.03 -0.55
CA CYS A 342 18.96 -22.83 -0.76
C CYS A 342 18.61 -24.13 -1.52
N THR A 343 19.27 -24.33 -2.66
CA THR A 343 19.05 -25.46 -3.58
C THR A 343 19.66 -26.76 -3.07
N ALA A 344 20.38 -26.72 -1.93
CA ALA A 344 20.94 -27.90 -1.29
C ALA A 344 19.86 -28.98 -1.12
N THR A 345 20.08 -30.11 -1.77
CA THR A 345 19.17 -31.25 -1.73
C THR A 345 19.22 -31.93 -0.36
N ALA A 346 18.19 -32.69 -0.02
CA ALA A 346 18.18 -33.45 1.24
C ALA A 346 19.40 -34.40 1.34
N ASP A 347 19.85 -34.98 0.23
CA ASP A 347 21.03 -35.85 0.18
C ASP A 347 22.32 -35.08 0.46
N GLN A 348 22.49 -33.91 -0.16
CA GLN A 348 23.62 -33.03 0.12
C GLN A 348 23.63 -32.62 1.59
N LEU A 349 22.49 -32.19 2.14
CA LEU A 349 22.41 -31.81 3.54
C LEU A 349 22.74 -32.96 4.49
N ARG A 350 22.34 -34.19 4.16
CA ARG A 350 22.73 -35.40 4.90
C ARG A 350 24.24 -35.66 4.83
N GLU A 351 24.82 -35.55 3.64
CA GLU A 351 26.27 -35.70 3.44
C GLU A 351 27.07 -34.68 4.26
N LEU A 352 26.65 -33.41 4.23
CA LEU A 352 27.28 -32.34 5.01
C LEU A 352 27.11 -32.56 6.52
N ALA A 353 25.95 -33.04 6.97
CA ALA A 353 25.73 -33.34 8.39
C ALA A 353 26.63 -34.49 8.86
N VAL A 354 26.77 -35.55 8.06
CA VAL A 354 27.66 -36.68 8.36
C VAL A 354 29.12 -36.23 8.45
N SER A 355 29.60 -35.38 7.52
CA SER A 355 30.97 -34.88 7.57
C SER A 355 31.25 -34.03 8.82
N ASP A 356 30.22 -33.36 9.32
CA ASP A 356 30.31 -32.45 10.46
C ASP A 356 30.03 -33.18 11.79
N GLY A 357 29.75 -34.49 11.76
CA GLY A 357 29.40 -35.28 12.94
C GLY A 357 28.03 -34.91 13.53
N LEU A 358 27.15 -34.31 12.74
CA LEU A 358 25.82 -33.84 13.12
C LEU A 358 24.72 -34.80 12.65
N PRO A 359 23.57 -34.86 13.35
CA PRO A 359 22.42 -35.60 12.88
C PRO A 359 21.88 -35.01 11.56
N PRO A 360 21.32 -35.83 10.67
CA PRO A 360 20.75 -35.37 9.41
C PRO A 360 19.61 -34.38 9.67
N PRO A 361 19.54 -33.25 8.94
CA PRO A 361 18.51 -32.24 9.17
C PRO A 361 17.13 -32.77 8.77
N ASN A 362 16.12 -32.41 9.57
CA ASN A 362 14.73 -32.76 9.30
C ASN A 362 14.09 -31.73 8.37
N GLY A 363 14.44 -31.78 7.08
CA GLY A 363 13.87 -30.92 6.04
C GLY A 363 14.91 -30.16 5.20
N PRO A 364 14.45 -29.26 4.31
CA PRO A 364 15.33 -28.45 3.48
C PRO A 364 16.06 -27.40 4.32
N CYS A 365 17.14 -26.84 3.77
CA CYS A 365 17.82 -25.71 4.37
C CYS A 365 16.87 -24.50 4.46
N THR A 366 16.71 -23.96 5.67
CA THR A 366 15.88 -22.78 5.96
C THR A 366 16.67 -21.48 6.03
N THR A 367 18.00 -21.54 5.89
CA THR A 367 18.86 -20.36 5.87
C THR A 367 18.58 -19.53 4.61
N PRO A 368 18.30 -18.22 4.74
CA PRO A 368 18.02 -17.36 3.59
C PRO A 368 19.24 -17.23 2.68
N LEU A 369 18.97 -17.03 1.40
CA LEU A 369 19.99 -16.65 0.41
C LEU A 369 20.45 -15.21 0.68
N ALA A 370 21.72 -14.89 0.38
CA ALA A 370 22.18 -13.51 0.47
C ALA A 370 21.64 -12.66 -0.69
N ARG A 371 21.43 -13.27 -1.87
CA ARG A 371 20.89 -12.64 -3.07
C ARG A 371 19.92 -13.57 -3.80
N VAL A 372 19.01 -12.97 -4.57
CA VAL A 372 17.99 -13.70 -5.37
C VAL A 372 18.60 -14.65 -6.40
N HIS A 373 19.82 -14.37 -6.88
CA HIS A 373 20.53 -15.21 -7.85
C HIS A 373 21.45 -16.25 -7.23
N ASP A 374 21.56 -16.30 -5.89
CA ASP A 374 22.39 -17.30 -5.23
C ASP A 374 21.69 -18.66 -5.25
N CYS A 375 22.38 -19.71 -5.66
CA CYS A 375 21.82 -21.08 -5.61
C CYS A 375 21.81 -21.64 -4.17
N PHE A 376 22.77 -21.24 -3.35
CA PHE A 376 22.99 -21.75 -1.99
C PHE A 376 23.04 -20.61 -0.98
N CYS A 377 22.64 -20.87 0.27
CA CYS A 377 22.83 -19.90 1.35
C CYS A 377 24.34 -19.68 1.62
N PRO A 378 24.74 -18.60 2.32
CA PRO A 378 26.15 -18.29 2.56
C PRO A 378 26.97 -19.46 3.13
N ASN A 379 26.37 -20.27 4.02
CA ASN A 379 27.02 -21.43 4.62
C ASN A 379 27.23 -22.56 3.60
N HIS A 380 26.21 -22.86 2.79
CA HIS A 380 26.29 -23.93 1.80
C HIS A 380 27.04 -23.53 0.53
N GLN A 381 27.11 -22.24 0.20
CA GLN A 381 27.88 -21.75 -0.94
C GLN A 381 29.37 -22.10 -0.82
N LEU A 382 29.93 -22.06 0.40
CA LEU A 382 31.33 -22.41 0.65
C LEU A 382 31.65 -23.89 0.39
N ARG A 383 30.65 -24.77 0.54
CA ARG A 383 30.83 -26.23 0.52
C ARG A 383 30.30 -26.89 -0.74
N LEU A 384 29.18 -26.38 -1.27
CA LEU A 384 28.48 -26.91 -2.42
C LEU A 384 28.63 -26.02 -3.66
N GLY A 385 29.04 -24.76 -3.50
CA GLY A 385 29.10 -23.79 -4.60
C GLY A 385 30.14 -24.12 -5.68
N ARG A 386 31.04 -25.08 -5.43
CA ARG A 386 31.98 -25.62 -6.42
C ARG A 386 31.47 -26.86 -7.15
N ARG A 387 30.35 -27.45 -6.72
CA ARG A 387 29.82 -28.68 -7.33
C ARG A 387 29.30 -28.41 -8.73
N CYS A 388 29.36 -29.45 -9.56
CA CYS A 388 28.78 -29.46 -10.88
C CYS A 388 27.28 -29.11 -10.84
N HIS A 389 26.85 -28.22 -11.73
CA HIS A 389 25.46 -27.79 -11.84
C HIS A 389 24.51 -28.90 -12.33
N ALA A 390 25.03 -29.96 -12.95
CA ALA A 390 24.26 -31.14 -13.35
C ALA A 390 23.96 -31.99 -12.10
N GLN A 391 22.95 -31.61 -11.33
CA GLN A 391 22.51 -32.36 -10.16
C GLN A 391 21.94 -33.73 -10.57
N PRO A 392 22.18 -34.81 -9.81
CA PRO A 392 22.79 -34.85 -8.47
C PRO A 392 24.32 -35.13 -8.45
N CYS A 393 25.09 -34.64 -9.42
CA CYS A 393 26.55 -34.86 -9.45
C CYS A 393 27.25 -34.32 -8.18
N SER A 394 28.13 -35.16 -7.60
CA SER A 394 28.95 -34.82 -6.43
C SER A 394 30.35 -34.30 -6.77
N GLN A 395 30.74 -34.31 -8.05
CA GLN A 395 32.03 -33.80 -8.50
C GLN A 395 32.05 -32.28 -8.57
N ASP A 396 33.23 -31.70 -8.34
CA ASP A 396 33.45 -30.26 -8.54
C ASP A 396 33.43 -29.91 -10.03
N ALA A 397 32.95 -28.69 -10.31
CA ALA A 397 33.04 -28.09 -11.63
C ALA A 397 34.50 -27.75 -11.97
N GLU A 398 34.84 -27.83 -13.24
CA GLU A 398 36.17 -27.41 -13.71
C GLU A 398 36.33 -25.89 -13.57
N ASN A 399 37.57 -25.42 -13.40
CA ASN A 399 37.86 -23.99 -13.27
C ASN A 399 37.31 -23.20 -14.47
N GLY A 400 36.41 -22.25 -14.20
CA GLY A 400 35.76 -21.43 -15.24
C GLY A 400 34.58 -22.10 -15.94
N SER A 401 34.21 -23.32 -15.55
CA SER A 401 33.03 -24.05 -16.04
C SER A 401 31.95 -24.16 -14.95
N ALA A 402 30.71 -24.40 -15.37
CA ALA A 402 29.59 -24.73 -14.48
C ALA A 402 29.43 -26.25 -14.26
N THR A 403 30.17 -27.07 -15.00
CA THR A 403 30.07 -28.54 -14.95
C THR A 403 31.44 -29.17 -14.69
N CYS A 404 31.45 -30.42 -14.21
CA CYS A 404 32.65 -31.24 -14.24
C CYS A 404 32.99 -31.65 -15.68
N GLY A 405 34.13 -32.33 -15.87
CA GLY A 405 34.62 -32.79 -17.19
C GLY A 405 33.83 -33.94 -17.83
N LEU A 406 32.70 -34.37 -17.25
CA LEU A 406 31.83 -35.37 -17.87
C LEU A 406 31.06 -34.76 -19.05
N GLN A 407 31.30 -35.28 -20.25
CA GLN A 407 30.70 -34.76 -21.49
C GLN A 407 29.17 -34.71 -21.43
N GLU A 408 28.54 -35.71 -20.81
CA GLU A 408 27.08 -35.74 -20.61
C GLU A 408 26.56 -34.53 -19.82
N HIS A 409 27.29 -34.10 -18.78
CA HIS A 409 26.94 -32.95 -17.97
C HIS A 409 27.16 -31.64 -18.74
N VAL A 410 28.26 -31.54 -19.49
CA VAL A 410 28.53 -30.40 -20.38
C VAL A 410 27.40 -30.24 -21.40
N ASP A 411 27.00 -31.32 -22.05
CA ASP A 411 25.95 -31.33 -23.07
C ASP A 411 24.56 -31.04 -22.47
N ALA A 412 24.27 -31.56 -21.27
CA ALA A 412 23.03 -31.26 -20.56
C ALA A 412 22.95 -29.76 -20.18
N TYR A 413 24.05 -29.19 -19.69
CA TYR A 413 24.12 -27.77 -19.34
C TYR A 413 24.03 -26.87 -20.57
N ALA A 414 24.68 -27.23 -21.67
CA ALA A 414 24.57 -26.50 -22.94
C ALA A 414 23.12 -26.49 -23.46
N ARG A 415 22.43 -27.65 -23.44
CA ARG A 415 21.00 -27.75 -23.80
C ARG A 415 20.11 -26.90 -22.91
N PHE A 416 20.38 -26.89 -21.60
CA PHE A 416 19.67 -26.02 -20.65
C PHE A 416 19.88 -24.54 -20.99
N LYS A 417 21.12 -24.09 -21.17
CA LYS A 417 21.44 -22.69 -21.50
C LYS A 417 20.83 -22.24 -22.83
N ALA A 418 20.69 -23.13 -23.80
CA ALA A 418 20.01 -22.83 -25.06
C ALA A 418 18.51 -22.56 -24.87
N ARG A 419 17.86 -23.19 -23.89
CA ARG A 419 16.43 -22.99 -23.58
C ARG A 419 16.14 -21.72 -22.77
N VAL A 420 17.12 -21.23 -22.02
CA VAL A 420 16.98 -20.07 -21.11
C VAL A 420 17.28 -18.72 -21.81
N LYS A 421 17.74 -18.74 -23.07
CA LYS A 421 17.86 -17.54 -23.90
C LYS A 421 16.48 -17.17 -24.48
N TRP A 422 15.66 -16.48 -23.70
CA TRP A 422 14.48 -15.74 -24.16
C TRP A 422 14.48 -14.36 -23.53
#